data_AF-Q129A2-F1
#
_entry.id   AF-Q129A2-F1
#
_cell.length_a   1.000
_cell.length_b   1.000
_cell.length_c   1.000
_cell.angle_alpha   90.00
_cell.angle_beta   90.00
_cell.angle_gamma   90.00
#
_symmetry.space_group_name_H-M   'P 1'
#
loop_
_entity.id
_entity.type
_entity.pdbx_description
1 polymer ?
#
loop_
_entity_poly.entity_id
_entity_poly.type
_entity_poly.pdbx_seq_one_letter_code
_entity_poly.pdbx_strand_id
1 'polypeptide(L)'
;MPIRHEGVFSLSNSSYSVGKFLGRNWLGLLVAACFFALWGYLDSRPVEQPTSPVTAQKQGTQDIQAAKEKRDEEERLRRCTTESAALRAEAKALMKAKDPQKAFELLAPCRNLPIDQDTTKLITEVLTATRANDEIRIKREALAEKSRRKKEGVSIGMTQQEVLDSSWGRPQRINKTTSANYQHEQWVYDGGYLYFESGILKTIQH
;
A
#
# COMPACT_ATOMS: atom_id res chain seq x y z
N MET A 1 11.22 65.12 4.35
CA MET A 1 9.88 65.02 3.74
C MET A 1 9.63 63.55 3.34
N PRO A 2 8.72 62.83 3.99
CA PRO A 2 8.21 61.54 3.52
C PRO A 2 6.85 61.71 2.80
N ILE A 3 6.55 60.87 1.81
CA ILE A 3 5.23 60.76 1.16
C ILE A 3 4.79 59.28 1.15
N ARG A 4 3.54 59.08 1.65
CA ARG A 4 2.50 58.03 1.45
C ARG A 4 2.88 56.54 1.59
N HIS A 5 2.28 55.80 2.54
CA HIS A 5 0.89 55.28 2.68
C HIS A 5 0.60 54.07 1.78
N GLU A 6 0.28 52.93 2.39
CA GLU A 6 -1.00 52.16 2.42
C GLU A 6 -0.77 50.99 3.42
N GLY A 7 -1.67 50.42 4.20
CA GLY A 7 -3.09 50.56 4.48
C GLY A 7 -3.43 49.37 5.39
N VAL A 8 -3.78 49.60 6.66
CA VAL A 8 -4.17 48.54 7.62
C VAL A 8 -5.65 48.67 7.91
N PHE A 9 -6.39 47.61 7.62
CA PHE A 9 -7.83 47.49 7.85
C PHE A 9 -8.14 47.44 9.35
N SER A 10 -8.99 48.37 9.77
CA SER A 10 -9.71 48.42 11.04
C SER A 10 -11.01 47.61 10.93
N LEU A 11 -11.37 46.86 11.98
CA LEU A 11 -12.75 46.61 12.46
C LEU A 11 -12.60 46.02 13.88
N SER A 12 -12.72 46.79 14.96
CA SER A 12 -13.95 47.33 15.59
C SER A 12 -14.18 46.62 16.94
N ASN A 13 -13.97 47.38 18.00
CA ASN A 13 -14.36 47.07 19.38
C ASN A 13 -15.84 46.67 19.49
N SER A 14 -16.14 45.74 20.38
CA SER A 14 -17.43 45.76 21.08
C SER A 14 -17.28 45.21 22.50
N SER A 15 -17.37 46.14 23.44
CA SER A 15 -17.37 45.93 24.88
C SER A 15 -18.82 46.12 25.34
N TYR A 16 -19.41 45.13 26.04
CA TYR A 16 -20.68 45.32 26.72
C TYR A 16 -20.68 44.72 28.12
N SER A 17 -20.58 45.66 29.06
CA SER A 17 -21.22 45.78 30.38
C SER A 17 -21.95 44.58 31.00
N VAL A 18 -21.47 44.22 32.19
CA VAL A 18 -22.21 43.53 33.26
C VAL A 18 -23.28 44.47 33.83
N GLY A 19 -24.55 44.04 33.81
CA GLY A 19 -25.68 44.76 34.40
C GLY A 19 -26.71 43.78 34.97
N LYS A 20 -26.86 43.81 36.29
CA LYS A 20 -27.72 42.95 37.12
C LYS A 20 -29.21 43.15 36.82
N PHE A 21 -29.99 42.07 36.78
CA PHE A 21 -31.41 42.11 37.17
C PHE A 21 -31.80 40.80 37.86
N LEU A 22 -31.76 40.81 39.19
CA LEU A 22 -32.35 39.80 40.06
C LEU A 22 -33.86 40.07 40.15
N GLY A 23 -34.67 39.09 39.78
CA GLY A 23 -36.12 39.17 39.99
C GLY A 23 -36.86 37.88 39.67
N ARG A 24 -37.17 37.12 40.73
CA ARG A 24 -38.33 36.21 40.85
C ARG A 24 -38.31 34.87 40.07
N ASN A 25 -37.68 33.84 40.66
CA ASN A 25 -38.31 32.52 40.93
C ASN A 25 -37.33 31.55 41.61
N TRP A 26 -37.18 31.66 42.93
CA TRP A 26 -36.33 30.74 43.70
C TRP A 26 -36.98 29.37 43.97
N LEU A 27 -38.29 29.23 43.80
CA LEU A 27 -38.96 27.92 43.92
C LEU A 27 -38.64 26.99 42.73
N GLY A 28 -38.47 27.53 41.53
CA GLY A 28 -38.12 26.73 40.34
C GLY A 28 -36.69 26.17 40.39
N LEU A 29 -35.75 26.96 40.94
CA LEU A 29 -34.36 26.54 41.07
C LEU A 29 -34.16 25.49 42.18
N LEU A 30 -34.95 25.52 43.27
CA LEU A 30 -34.87 24.48 44.30
C LEU A 30 -35.46 23.14 43.84
N VAL A 31 -36.54 23.14 43.06
CA VAL A 31 -37.08 21.90 42.46
C VAL A 31 -36.14 21.34 41.40
N ALA A 32 -35.53 22.18 40.57
CA ALA A 32 -34.53 21.76 39.59
C ALA A 32 -33.24 21.24 40.26
N ALA A 33 -32.77 21.88 41.34
CA ALA A 33 -31.60 21.42 42.09
C ALA A 33 -31.86 20.09 42.81
N CYS A 34 -33.06 19.87 43.36
CA CYS A 34 -33.44 18.56 43.89
C CYS A 34 -33.55 17.50 42.80
N PHE A 35 -34.06 17.82 41.60
CA PHE A 35 -34.07 16.87 40.48
C PHE A 35 -32.66 16.53 39.99
N PHE A 36 -31.75 17.49 39.87
CA PHE A 36 -30.35 17.23 39.49
C PHE A 36 -29.56 16.51 40.58
N ALA A 37 -29.84 16.79 41.86
CA ALA A 37 -29.24 16.04 42.96
C ALA A 37 -29.80 14.62 43.06
N LEU A 38 -31.10 14.40 42.83
CA LEU A 38 -31.68 13.05 42.84
C LEU A 38 -31.28 12.25 41.59
N TRP A 39 -31.23 12.89 40.41
CA TRP A 39 -30.76 12.25 39.17
C TRP A 39 -29.26 11.94 39.26
N GLY A 40 -28.43 12.88 39.77
CA GLY A 40 -27.01 12.66 40.00
C GLY A 40 -26.71 11.63 41.09
N TYR A 41 -27.52 11.56 42.15
CA TYR A 41 -27.33 10.60 43.25
C TYR A 41 -27.86 9.19 42.90
N LEU A 42 -28.86 9.08 42.03
CA LEU A 42 -29.31 7.79 41.47
C LEU A 42 -28.38 7.26 40.36
N ASP A 43 -27.66 8.14 39.65
CA ASP A 43 -26.69 7.77 38.60
C ASP A 43 -25.27 7.51 39.15
N SER A 44 -24.98 7.92 40.39
CA SER A 44 -23.67 7.71 41.05
C SER A 44 -23.57 6.40 41.85
N ARG A 45 -24.51 5.46 41.68
CA ARG A 45 -24.23 4.11 42.16
C ARG A 45 -23.19 3.53 41.21
N PRO A 46 -21.97 3.17 41.67
CA PRO A 46 -21.11 2.34 40.85
C PRO A 46 -21.91 1.08 40.57
N VAL A 47 -22.34 0.91 39.32
CA VAL A 47 -22.83 -0.38 38.85
C VAL A 47 -21.57 -1.25 38.92
N GLU A 48 -21.41 -1.98 40.02
CA GLU A 48 -20.66 -3.22 40.00
C GLU A 48 -21.39 -4.10 38.98
N GLN A 49 -20.99 -3.95 37.72
CA GLN A 49 -21.36 -4.91 36.70
C GLN A 49 -20.76 -6.23 37.18
N PRO A 50 -21.56 -7.27 37.44
CA PRO A 50 -20.99 -8.61 37.53
C PRO A 50 -20.23 -8.78 36.22
N THR A 51 -18.94 -9.06 36.29
CA THR A 51 -18.13 -9.37 35.12
C THR A 51 -18.81 -10.54 34.43
N SER A 52 -19.60 -10.22 33.41
CA SER A 52 -20.35 -11.21 32.65
C SER A 52 -19.31 -12.21 32.10
N PRO A 53 -19.58 -13.52 32.12
CA PRO A 53 -18.63 -14.54 31.69
C PRO A 53 -18.08 -14.27 30.28
N VAL A 54 -18.83 -13.55 29.44
CA VAL A 54 -18.43 -13.14 28.09
C VAL A 54 -17.32 -12.08 28.09
N THR A 55 -17.35 -11.10 29.02
CA THR A 55 -16.31 -10.07 29.13
C THR A 55 -15.03 -10.66 29.73
N ALA A 56 -15.15 -11.55 30.72
CA ALA A 56 -14.00 -12.27 31.30
C ALA A 56 -13.33 -13.23 30.28
N GLN A 57 -14.11 -13.91 29.43
CA GLN A 57 -13.58 -14.75 28.35
C GLN A 57 -12.86 -13.93 27.26
N LYS A 58 -13.43 -12.78 26.86
CA LYS A 58 -12.77 -11.88 25.90
C LYS A 58 -11.48 -11.29 26.47
N GLN A 59 -11.48 -10.86 27.73
CA GLN A 59 -10.30 -10.33 28.41
C GLN A 59 -9.21 -11.40 28.54
N GLY A 60 -9.56 -12.61 29.00
CA GLY A 60 -8.62 -13.73 29.10
C GLY A 60 -8.03 -14.14 27.74
N THR A 61 -8.80 -14.07 26.65
CA THR A 61 -8.29 -14.35 25.29
C THR A 61 -7.33 -13.26 24.82
N GLN A 62 -7.62 -11.99 25.12
CA GLN A 62 -6.72 -10.87 24.82
C GLN A 62 -5.42 -10.95 25.61
N ASP A 63 -5.49 -11.32 26.89
CA ASP A 63 -4.32 -11.48 27.76
C ASP A 63 -3.42 -12.64 27.29
N ILE A 64 -4.03 -13.76 26.86
CA ILE A 64 -3.29 -14.89 26.27
C ILE A 64 -2.61 -14.48 24.97
N GLN A 65 -3.31 -13.74 24.11
CA GLN A 65 -2.77 -13.28 22.84
C GLN A 65 -1.62 -12.27 23.05
N ALA A 66 -1.79 -11.32 23.96
CA ALA A 66 -0.74 -10.36 24.32
C ALA A 66 0.48 -11.06 24.93
N ALA A 67 0.29 -12.10 25.75
CA ALA A 67 1.38 -12.89 26.30
C ALA A 67 2.12 -13.70 25.23
N LYS A 68 1.39 -14.22 24.23
CA LYS A 68 1.97 -14.92 23.08
C LYS A 68 2.79 -13.97 22.21
N GLU A 69 2.26 -12.81 21.86
CA GLU A 69 2.96 -11.80 21.04
C GLU A 69 4.26 -11.32 21.71
N LYS A 70 4.24 -11.12 23.02
CA LYS A 70 5.46 -10.80 23.78
C LYS A 70 6.49 -11.92 23.71
N ARG A 71 6.06 -13.18 23.86
CA ARG A 71 6.94 -14.34 23.75
C ARG A 71 7.54 -14.46 22.34
N ASP A 72 6.70 -14.30 21.32
CA ASP A 72 7.11 -14.41 19.91
C ASP A 72 8.10 -13.28 19.55
N GLU A 73 7.89 -12.06 20.04
CA GLU A 73 8.82 -10.94 19.85
C GLU A 73 10.14 -11.13 20.61
N GLU A 74 10.09 -11.65 21.84
CA GLU A 74 11.29 -12.01 22.61
C GLU A 74 12.10 -13.12 21.91
N GLU A 75 11.43 -14.15 21.38
CA GLU A 75 12.07 -15.22 20.61
C GLU A 75 12.70 -14.67 19.33
N ARG A 76 11.98 -13.82 18.60
CA ARG A 76 12.50 -13.14 17.41
C ARG A 76 13.74 -12.31 17.75
N LEU A 77 13.72 -11.55 18.84
CA LEU A 77 14.86 -10.75 19.27
C LEU A 77 16.05 -11.64 19.61
N ARG A 78 15.87 -12.73 20.38
CA ARG A 78 16.93 -13.69 20.71
C ARG A 78 17.56 -14.31 19.47
N ARG A 79 16.73 -14.75 18.52
CA ARG A 79 17.19 -15.36 17.26
C ARG A 79 18.08 -14.41 16.46
N CYS A 80 17.64 -13.15 16.34
CA CYS A 80 18.32 -12.14 15.55
C CYS A 80 19.52 -11.48 16.25
N THR A 81 19.66 -11.63 17.57
CA THR A 81 20.75 -11.01 18.34
C THR A 81 21.74 -12.08 18.85
N THR A 82 21.32 -12.90 19.81
CA THR A 82 22.12 -13.94 20.47
C THR A 82 22.51 -15.07 19.52
N GLU A 83 21.60 -15.48 18.63
CA GLU A 83 21.81 -16.60 17.69
C GLU A 83 22.16 -16.14 16.25
N SER A 84 22.49 -14.86 16.10
CA SER A 84 22.82 -14.23 14.81
C SER A 84 23.96 -14.93 14.04
N ALA A 85 24.86 -15.63 14.74
CA ALA A 85 25.96 -16.38 14.11
C ALA A 85 25.45 -17.57 13.27
N ALA A 86 24.49 -18.34 13.77
CA ALA A 86 23.90 -19.47 13.06
C ALA A 86 23.11 -18.98 11.83
N LEU A 87 22.29 -17.94 12.01
CA LEU A 87 21.57 -17.28 10.92
C LEU A 87 22.50 -16.77 9.82
N ARG A 88 23.60 -16.10 10.19
CA ARG A 88 24.61 -15.63 9.22
C ARG A 88 25.24 -16.78 8.45
N ALA A 89 25.57 -17.89 9.11
CA ALA A 89 26.17 -19.05 8.47
C ALA A 89 25.22 -19.67 7.43
N GLU A 90 23.95 -19.83 7.79
CA GLU A 90 22.91 -20.36 6.90
C GLU A 90 22.63 -19.41 5.72
N ALA A 91 22.47 -18.10 5.98
CA ALA A 91 22.29 -17.11 4.92
C ALA A 91 23.48 -17.09 3.93
N LYS A 92 24.71 -17.20 4.42
CA LYS A 92 25.91 -17.31 3.55
C LYS A 92 25.90 -18.62 2.75
N ALA A 93 25.43 -19.72 3.32
CA ALA A 93 25.28 -20.98 2.59
C ALA A 93 24.25 -20.86 1.45
N LEU A 94 23.13 -20.19 1.69
CA LEU A 94 22.10 -19.92 0.68
C LEU A 94 22.62 -19.00 -0.44
N MET A 95 23.38 -17.96 -0.09
CA MET A 95 24.06 -17.11 -1.06
C MET A 95 25.06 -17.90 -1.93
N LYS A 96 25.84 -18.81 -1.33
CA LYS A 96 26.75 -19.70 -2.06
C LYS A 96 26.00 -20.67 -2.98
N ALA A 97 24.81 -21.11 -2.57
CA ALA A 97 23.91 -21.93 -3.37
C ALA A 97 23.18 -21.15 -4.50
N LYS A 98 23.48 -19.84 -4.66
CA LYS A 98 22.82 -18.93 -5.61
C LYS A 98 21.33 -18.74 -5.36
N ASP A 99 20.91 -18.84 -4.10
CA ASP A 99 19.52 -18.66 -3.65
C ASP A 99 19.40 -17.46 -2.67
N PRO A 100 19.60 -16.22 -3.15
CA PRO A 100 19.50 -15.03 -2.31
C PRO A 100 18.07 -14.78 -1.80
N GLN A 101 17.05 -15.33 -2.48
CA GLN A 101 15.65 -15.19 -2.07
C GLN A 101 15.40 -15.89 -0.74
N LYS A 102 15.84 -17.15 -0.60
CA LYS A 102 15.76 -17.86 0.68
C LYS A 102 16.61 -17.18 1.76
N ALA A 103 17.79 -16.65 1.40
CA ALA A 103 18.60 -15.90 2.35
C ALA A 103 17.87 -14.63 2.84
N PHE A 104 17.15 -13.96 1.96
CA PHE A 104 16.33 -12.79 2.30
C PHE A 104 15.16 -13.18 3.21
N GLU A 105 14.45 -14.27 2.90
CA GLU A 105 13.35 -14.77 3.72
C GLU A 105 13.81 -15.15 5.13
N LEU A 106 14.96 -15.81 5.24
CA LEU A 106 15.58 -16.17 6.52
C LEU A 106 15.92 -14.93 7.37
N LEU A 107 16.46 -13.88 6.74
CA LEU A 107 16.90 -12.67 7.44
C LEU A 107 15.81 -11.59 7.57
N ALA A 108 14.69 -11.72 6.87
CA ALA A 108 13.62 -10.74 6.84
C ALA A 108 13.08 -10.37 8.24
N PRO A 109 12.90 -11.30 9.19
CA PRO A 109 12.45 -10.99 10.54
C PRO A 109 13.45 -10.12 11.34
N CYS A 110 14.74 -10.19 11.00
CA CYS A 110 15.81 -9.48 11.71
C CYS A 110 16.04 -8.05 11.21
N ARG A 111 15.26 -7.62 10.22
CA ARG A 111 15.35 -6.27 9.65
C ARG A 111 14.96 -5.23 10.70
N ASN A 112 15.69 -4.11 10.74
CA ASN A 112 15.49 -2.98 11.65
C ASN A 112 15.72 -3.29 13.14
N LEU A 113 16.36 -4.41 13.49
CA LEU A 113 16.81 -4.68 14.84
C LEU A 113 18.24 -4.15 15.06
N PRO A 114 18.61 -3.79 16.31
CA PRO A 114 19.99 -3.45 16.65
C PRO A 114 20.85 -4.72 16.64
N ILE A 115 21.38 -5.06 15.48
CA ILE A 115 22.21 -6.24 15.22
C ILE A 115 23.66 -5.85 14.98
N ASP A 116 24.56 -6.84 14.99
CA ASP A 116 25.97 -6.62 14.71
C ASP A 116 26.22 -6.08 13.29
N GLN A 117 27.36 -5.41 13.13
CA GLN A 117 27.74 -4.79 11.87
C GLN A 117 27.89 -5.82 10.73
N ASP A 118 28.37 -7.04 11.02
CA ASP A 118 28.54 -8.07 9.99
C ASP A 118 27.19 -8.59 9.48
N THR A 119 26.21 -8.80 10.38
CA THR A 119 24.85 -9.18 9.99
C THR A 119 24.20 -8.07 9.18
N THR A 120 24.38 -6.80 9.57
CA THR A 120 23.87 -5.65 8.80
C THR A 120 24.43 -5.62 7.38
N LYS A 121 25.74 -5.85 7.23
CA LYS A 121 26.39 -5.94 5.92
C LYS A 121 25.85 -7.10 5.11
N LEU A 122 25.71 -8.28 5.71
CA LEU A 122 25.17 -9.47 5.05
C LEU A 122 23.72 -9.25 4.58
N ILE A 123 22.86 -8.65 5.40
CA ILE A 123 21.49 -8.29 5.01
C ILE A 123 21.51 -7.38 3.77
N THR A 124 22.41 -6.40 3.74
CA THR A 124 22.56 -5.49 2.60
C THR A 124 23.01 -6.24 1.34
N GLU A 125 23.97 -7.17 1.46
CA GLU A 125 24.43 -8.02 0.35
C GLU A 125 23.33 -8.95 -0.17
N VAL A 126 22.54 -9.54 0.72
CA VAL A 126 21.40 -10.40 0.38
C VAL A 126 20.30 -9.59 -0.32
N LEU A 127 20.00 -8.38 0.16
CA LEU A 127 19.03 -7.48 -0.45
C LEU A 127 19.41 -7.10 -1.89
N THR A 128 20.68 -6.74 -2.12
CA THR A 128 21.16 -6.37 -3.47
C THR A 128 21.17 -7.58 -4.40
N ALA A 129 21.60 -8.75 -3.92
CA ALA A 129 21.57 -9.99 -4.69
C ALA A 129 20.14 -10.43 -5.05
N THR A 130 19.19 -10.25 -4.14
CA THR A 130 17.77 -10.56 -4.38
C THR A 130 17.20 -9.69 -5.49
N ARG A 131 17.42 -8.37 -5.42
CA ARG A 131 17.01 -7.43 -6.48
C ARG A 131 17.61 -7.79 -7.83
N ALA A 132 18.90 -8.11 -7.88
CA ALA A 132 19.56 -8.52 -9.11
C ALA A 132 18.97 -9.82 -9.69
N ASN A 133 18.67 -10.81 -8.85
CA ASN A 133 18.03 -12.04 -9.27
C ASN A 133 16.60 -11.81 -9.79
N ASP A 134 15.82 -10.97 -9.13
CA ASP A 134 14.48 -10.59 -9.60
C ASP A 134 14.53 -9.88 -10.96
N GLU A 135 15.46 -8.95 -11.15
CA GLU A 135 15.66 -8.30 -12.45
C GLU A 135 15.99 -9.32 -13.55
N ILE A 136 16.87 -10.28 -13.25
CA ILE A 136 17.21 -11.36 -14.19
C ILE A 136 15.98 -12.20 -14.51
N ARG A 137 15.18 -12.56 -13.50
CA ARG A 137 13.95 -13.34 -13.67
C ARG A 137 12.95 -12.61 -14.55
N ILE A 138 12.65 -11.34 -14.24
CA ILE A 138 11.75 -10.48 -15.02
C ILE A 138 12.24 -10.36 -16.47
N LYS A 139 13.54 -10.13 -16.68
CA LYS A 139 14.12 -10.07 -18.04
C LYS A 139 13.97 -11.38 -18.80
N ARG A 140 14.15 -12.53 -18.15
CA ARG A 140 13.99 -13.86 -18.75
C ARG A 140 12.53 -14.13 -19.11
N GLU A 141 11.60 -13.81 -18.22
CA GLU A 141 10.16 -13.94 -18.47
C GLU A 141 9.72 -13.07 -19.64
N ALA A 142 10.15 -11.80 -19.69
CA ALA A 142 9.86 -10.90 -20.81
C ALA A 142 10.45 -11.40 -22.14
N LEU A 143 11.66 -11.96 -22.11
CA LEU A 143 12.28 -12.55 -23.30
C LEU A 143 11.55 -13.82 -23.76
N ALA A 144 11.13 -14.67 -22.82
CA ALA A 144 10.37 -15.88 -23.10
C ALA A 144 9.01 -15.52 -23.71
N GLU A 145 8.31 -14.52 -23.15
CA GLU A 145 7.04 -14.02 -23.68
C GLU A 145 7.20 -13.47 -25.09
N LYS A 146 8.22 -12.62 -25.32
CA LYS A 146 8.53 -12.10 -26.66
C LYS A 146 8.83 -13.22 -27.65
N SER A 147 9.53 -14.25 -27.21
CA SER A 147 9.86 -15.43 -28.03
C SER A 147 8.63 -16.30 -28.32
N ARG A 148 7.66 -16.34 -27.39
CA ARG A 148 6.39 -17.02 -27.56
C ARG A 148 5.51 -16.30 -28.59
N ARG A 149 5.32 -14.98 -28.44
CA ARG A 149 4.52 -14.16 -29.37
C ARG A 149 5.01 -14.28 -30.81
N LYS A 150 6.33 -14.28 -31.03
CA LYS A 150 6.94 -14.47 -32.36
C LYS A 150 6.60 -15.81 -33.05
N LYS A 151 6.07 -16.79 -32.31
CA LYS A 151 5.61 -18.07 -32.84
C LYS A 151 4.09 -18.14 -32.97
N GLU A 152 3.37 -17.21 -32.37
CA GLU A 152 1.92 -17.14 -32.38
C GLU A 152 1.45 -16.37 -33.63
N GLY A 153 0.32 -16.78 -34.19
CA GLY A 153 -0.33 -16.06 -35.29
C GLY A 153 -0.95 -14.74 -34.83
N VAL A 154 -1.66 -14.08 -35.74
CA VAL A 154 -2.46 -12.89 -35.42
C VAL A 154 -3.89 -13.26 -35.04
N SER A 155 -4.54 -12.43 -34.24
CA SER A 155 -5.96 -12.58 -33.89
C SER A 155 -6.65 -11.22 -33.83
N ILE A 156 -7.93 -11.18 -34.18
CA ILE A 156 -8.74 -9.96 -34.12
C ILE A 156 -8.68 -9.37 -32.70
N GLY A 157 -8.53 -8.04 -32.62
CA GLY A 157 -8.38 -7.31 -31.37
C GLY A 157 -6.93 -7.01 -30.98
N MET A 158 -5.94 -7.63 -31.61
CA MET A 158 -4.52 -7.30 -31.36
C MET A 158 -4.21 -5.85 -31.74
N THR A 159 -3.38 -5.20 -30.94
CA THR A 159 -2.78 -3.92 -31.31
C THR A 159 -1.77 -4.09 -32.44
N GLN A 160 -1.44 -3.00 -33.13
CA GLN A 160 -0.35 -2.99 -34.11
C GLN A 160 0.97 -3.54 -33.55
N GLN A 161 1.33 -3.18 -32.32
CA GLN A 161 2.57 -3.65 -31.69
C GLN A 161 2.53 -5.16 -31.43
N GLU A 162 1.39 -5.69 -30.99
CA GLU A 162 1.24 -7.14 -30.80
C GLU A 162 1.32 -7.92 -32.11
N VAL A 163 0.79 -7.36 -33.21
CA VAL A 163 0.97 -7.96 -34.54
C VAL A 163 2.44 -7.92 -34.98
N LEU A 164 3.15 -6.82 -34.74
CA LEU A 164 4.59 -6.72 -35.03
C LEU A 164 5.43 -7.70 -34.19
N ASP A 165 5.00 -8.00 -32.97
CA ASP A 165 5.65 -8.97 -32.08
C ASP A 165 5.20 -10.42 -32.34
N SER A 166 4.23 -10.63 -33.23
CA SER A 166 3.73 -11.96 -33.63
C SER A 166 4.62 -12.64 -34.68
N SER A 167 4.23 -13.84 -35.12
CA SER A 167 4.85 -14.54 -36.25
C SER A 167 4.70 -13.82 -37.60
N TRP A 168 3.73 -12.92 -37.75
CA TRP A 168 3.56 -12.14 -38.99
C TRP A 168 4.63 -11.04 -39.11
N GLY A 169 5.09 -10.48 -37.99
CA GLY A 169 6.18 -9.51 -37.97
C GLY A 169 5.85 -8.20 -38.69
N ARG A 170 6.82 -7.65 -39.42
CA ARG A 170 6.67 -6.38 -40.14
C ARG A 170 6.01 -6.60 -41.51
N PRO A 171 5.00 -5.80 -41.89
CA PRO A 171 4.40 -5.86 -43.22
C PRO A 171 5.36 -5.34 -44.28
N GLN A 172 5.12 -5.75 -45.52
CA GLN A 172 5.86 -5.25 -46.68
C GLN A 172 5.44 -3.82 -47.04
N ARG A 173 4.15 -3.51 -46.89
CA ARG A 173 3.57 -2.20 -47.17
C ARG A 173 2.45 -1.89 -46.20
N ILE A 174 2.37 -0.62 -45.78
CA ILE A 174 1.28 -0.08 -44.97
C ILE A 174 0.60 1.02 -45.79
N ASN A 175 -0.68 0.84 -46.07
CA ASN A 175 -1.54 1.87 -46.66
C ASN A 175 -2.36 2.48 -45.52
N LYS A 176 -2.21 3.80 -45.26
CA LYS A 176 -2.86 4.48 -44.15
C LYS A 176 -3.82 5.57 -44.63
N THR A 177 -5.02 5.57 -44.07
CA THR A 177 -6.04 6.60 -44.28
C THR A 177 -6.44 7.19 -42.94
N THR A 178 -6.19 8.49 -42.76
CA THR A 178 -6.58 9.24 -41.57
C THR A 178 -7.74 10.17 -41.90
N SER A 179 -8.80 10.12 -41.09
CA SER A 179 -9.93 11.05 -41.12
C SER A 179 -10.04 11.76 -39.77
N ALA A 180 -10.88 12.80 -39.69
CA ALA A 180 -11.00 13.64 -38.49
C ALA A 180 -11.27 12.85 -37.20
N ASN A 181 -12.02 11.74 -37.29
CA ASN A 181 -12.47 10.97 -36.13
C ASN A 181 -11.93 9.53 -36.11
N TYR A 182 -11.11 9.15 -37.10
CA TYR A 182 -10.83 7.74 -37.33
C TYR A 182 -9.55 7.48 -38.14
N GLN A 183 -8.85 6.38 -37.86
CA GLN A 183 -7.70 5.91 -38.64
C GLN A 183 -7.91 4.48 -39.14
N HIS A 184 -7.88 4.28 -40.46
CA HIS A 184 -7.85 2.97 -41.10
C HIS A 184 -6.44 2.68 -41.63
N GLU A 185 -5.94 1.48 -41.41
CA GLU A 185 -4.69 1.02 -42.03
C GLU A 185 -4.87 -0.37 -42.65
N GLN A 186 -4.30 -0.58 -43.82
CA GLN A 186 -4.17 -1.89 -44.44
C GLN A 186 -2.69 -2.25 -44.48
N TRP A 187 -2.35 -3.38 -43.88
CA TRP A 187 -1.01 -3.94 -43.85
C TRP A 187 -0.94 -5.12 -44.81
N VAL A 188 0.02 -5.07 -45.73
CA VAL A 188 0.19 -6.03 -46.83
C VAL A 188 1.33 -6.99 -46.50
N TYR A 189 1.05 -8.28 -46.66
CA TYR A 189 2.01 -9.38 -46.55
C TYR A 189 1.91 -10.26 -47.80
N ASP A 190 2.92 -11.12 -48.04
CA ASP A 190 2.91 -12.06 -49.17
C ASP A 190 1.69 -12.99 -49.17
N GLY A 191 1.22 -13.39 -47.97
CA GLY A 191 0.16 -14.37 -47.78
C GLY A 191 -1.17 -13.80 -47.30
N GLY A 192 -1.38 -12.48 -47.37
CA GLY A 192 -2.64 -11.87 -46.97
C GLY A 192 -2.57 -10.40 -46.55
N TYR A 193 -3.69 -9.93 -46.03
CA TYR A 193 -3.89 -8.54 -45.61
C TYR A 193 -4.46 -8.46 -44.20
N LEU A 194 -3.97 -7.48 -43.44
CA LEU A 194 -4.50 -7.13 -42.13
C LEU A 194 -5.08 -5.73 -42.17
N TYR A 195 -6.30 -5.57 -41.66
CA TYR A 195 -6.98 -4.27 -41.60
C TYR A 195 -7.11 -3.81 -40.16
N PHE A 196 -6.56 -2.64 -39.89
CA PHE A 196 -6.58 -1.99 -38.59
C PHE A 196 -7.51 -0.80 -38.58
N GLU A 197 -8.08 -0.60 -37.39
CA GLU A 197 -9.06 0.40 -37.06
C GLU A 197 -8.62 1.05 -35.75
N SER A 198 -8.19 2.31 -35.80
CA SER A 198 -7.62 3.05 -34.66
C SER A 198 -6.53 2.26 -33.91
N GLY A 199 -5.67 1.57 -34.66
CA GLY A 199 -4.55 0.77 -34.13
C GLY A 199 -4.89 -0.65 -33.68
N ILE A 200 -6.15 -1.09 -33.85
CA ILE A 200 -6.63 -2.42 -33.47
C ILE A 200 -6.97 -3.26 -34.70
N LEU A 201 -6.50 -4.50 -34.76
CA LEU A 201 -6.77 -5.44 -35.85
C LEU A 201 -8.25 -5.83 -35.88
N LYS A 202 -8.93 -5.63 -37.01
CA LYS A 202 -10.36 -5.94 -37.19
C LYS A 202 -10.63 -7.03 -38.21
N THR A 203 -9.79 -7.14 -39.24
CA THR A 203 -9.98 -8.12 -40.30
C THR A 203 -8.65 -8.77 -40.69
N ILE A 204 -8.68 -10.08 -40.86
CA ILE A 204 -7.60 -10.90 -41.44
C ILE A 204 -8.15 -11.45 -42.75
N GLN A 205 -7.43 -11.25 -43.86
CA GLN A 205 -7.79 -11.72 -45.19
C GLN A 205 -6.64 -12.54 -45.78
N HIS A 206 -6.98 -13.68 -46.39
CA HIS A 206 -6.07 -14.61 -47.06
C HIS A 206 -6.28 -14.58 -48.57
#